data_AF-A0A2U2RX28-F1
#
_entry.id   AF-A0A2U2RX28-F1
#
_cell.length_a   1.000
_cell.length_b   1.000
_cell.length_c   1.000
_cell.angle_alpha   90.00
_cell.angle_beta   90.00
_cell.angle_gamma   90.00
#
_symmetry.space_group_name_H-M   'P 1'
#
loop_
_entity.id
_entity.type
_entity.pdbx_description
1 polymer ?
#
loop_
_entity_poly.entity_id
_entity_poly.type
_entity_poly.pdbx_seq_one_letter_code
_entity_poly.pdbx_strand_id
1 'polypeptide(L)'
;MVLNFTLHSKKIISNRFVCLFISIITYSCIDPIEPIFDFQSDIVIINGLASTTPGSTSVKVEKTKIEFGDYVSEFISGCRVRLINSLTKEEVNFLEEDQLYRVSNVFKINPGSKWELEVILPNGNLYRSTTEVTPFEVPILGINEKFNLEMKYDEGIGGYLPGNEISIDFKDPPEDENFFLYQYKAYEKETYCKVCEYGVLRNGECLSQFDNPRLTKDYYTYTCDSRCWKISYNDEIIVYSDKFTNGKKISNLIVGKIPYTSKQNILVEIQKLNISEDSYKYYKTIKDLVDNNASLNSPLPTALIGNFTNISNPDETVLGRFTAASAVTKSIFIKRDNRTERVYGNFLELQPEVLGDPIPNPLTYEYSCEESLFRTKNLDLKFLDYFEISSLANDDIDGDEIENNSDNCISTSNSDQSDLDFDGIGDACDNDADGDGYILYYENFCGTSDFDPQSVPNDNDIDSVPDCIDEDDDNDGYIDEYEIFSDSDPFDQNSLPLDSDNDYLPDIVEREITRTNPNNPDTDGDGYIDGRECCPLNPSRN
;
A
#
# COMPACT_ATOMS: atom_id res chain seq x y z
N MET A 1 29.89 -83.63 -24.83
CA MET A 1 29.76 -84.04 -26.24
C MET A 1 28.89 -82.99 -26.92
N VAL A 2 29.46 -82.27 -27.87
CA VAL A 2 28.79 -81.21 -28.66
C VAL A 2 27.66 -81.84 -29.47
N LEU A 3 26.55 -81.11 -29.68
CA LEU A 3 25.92 -80.95 -31.00
C LEU A 3 24.78 -79.93 -30.97
N ASN A 4 25.08 -78.76 -31.56
CA ASN A 4 24.12 -77.85 -32.16
C ASN A 4 23.57 -78.46 -33.47
N PHE A 5 22.32 -78.14 -33.81
CA PHE A 5 21.87 -78.05 -35.20
C PHE A 5 20.90 -76.88 -35.38
N THR A 6 21.43 -75.86 -36.05
CA THR A 6 20.80 -74.84 -36.92
C THR A 6 20.16 -75.50 -38.17
N LEU A 7 19.19 -75.00 -38.96
CA LEU A 7 18.65 -73.67 -39.29
C LEU A 7 17.31 -73.80 -40.09
N HIS A 8 16.51 -72.72 -40.05
CA HIS A 8 15.69 -72.09 -41.15
C HIS A 8 14.31 -72.62 -41.59
N SER A 9 13.26 -71.76 -41.47
CA SER A 9 12.69 -70.92 -42.56
C SER A 9 11.19 -70.56 -42.41
N LYS A 10 10.88 -69.25 -42.24
CA LYS A 10 9.75 -68.40 -42.77
C LYS A 10 8.30 -68.97 -42.75
N LYS A 11 7.24 -68.29 -42.27
CA LYS A 11 6.68 -66.95 -42.59
C LYS A 11 5.49 -66.69 -41.62
N ILE A 12 5.44 -65.59 -40.86
CA ILE A 12 4.60 -64.39 -41.13
C ILE A 12 3.12 -64.73 -41.38
N ILE A 13 2.27 -64.64 -40.33
CA ILE A 13 0.84 -64.24 -40.25
C ILE A 13 0.40 -64.59 -38.82
N SER A 14 0.54 -63.68 -37.85
CA SER A 14 -0.08 -63.79 -36.51
C SER A 14 0.24 -62.57 -35.62
N ASN A 15 1.39 -61.91 -35.79
CA ASN A 15 1.83 -60.83 -34.90
C ASN A 15 1.28 -59.42 -35.18
N ARG A 16 0.45 -59.20 -36.21
CA ARG A 16 -0.10 -57.85 -36.48
C ARG A 16 -1.39 -57.53 -35.72
N PHE A 17 -2.17 -58.52 -35.31
CA PHE A 17 -3.41 -58.29 -34.56
C PHE A 17 -3.17 -58.13 -33.05
N VAL A 18 -2.14 -58.78 -32.50
CA VAL A 18 -1.82 -58.67 -31.06
C VAL A 18 -1.24 -57.29 -30.72
N CYS A 19 -0.39 -56.72 -31.59
CA CYS A 19 0.12 -55.35 -31.37
C CYS A 19 -0.96 -54.28 -31.52
N LEU A 20 -1.97 -54.51 -32.37
CA LEU A 20 -3.08 -53.56 -32.56
C LEU A 20 -4.07 -53.59 -31.38
N PHE A 21 -4.24 -54.75 -30.73
CA PHE A 21 -5.08 -54.87 -29.53
C PHE A 21 -4.40 -54.29 -28.27
N ILE A 22 -3.07 -54.41 -28.14
CA ILE A 22 -2.31 -53.79 -27.04
C ILE A 22 -2.25 -52.26 -27.19
N SER A 23 -2.23 -51.75 -28.43
CA SER A 23 -2.30 -50.32 -28.74
C SER A 23 -3.64 -49.65 -28.38
N ILE A 24 -4.74 -50.41 -28.27
CA ILE A 24 -6.06 -49.87 -27.96
C ILE A 24 -6.29 -49.79 -26.44
N ILE A 25 -5.58 -50.61 -25.64
CA ILE A 25 -5.67 -50.60 -24.18
C ILE A 25 -4.91 -49.40 -23.57
N THR A 26 -4.02 -48.75 -24.32
CA THR A 26 -3.31 -47.53 -23.88
C THR A 26 -4.05 -46.22 -24.19
N TYR A 27 -5.28 -46.29 -24.72
CA TYR A 27 -6.14 -45.12 -25.03
C TYR A 27 -7.28 -44.92 -24.02
N SER A 28 -7.14 -45.41 -22.78
CA SER A 28 -8.02 -44.98 -21.69
C SER A 28 -7.57 -43.59 -21.25
N CYS A 29 -8.26 -42.56 -21.74
CA CYS A 29 -8.18 -41.23 -21.13
C CYS A 29 -8.68 -41.38 -19.68
N ILE A 30 -7.82 -41.11 -18.72
CA ILE A 30 -8.26 -40.87 -17.35
C ILE A 30 -8.85 -39.47 -17.41
N ASP A 31 -10.17 -39.34 -17.31
CA ASP A 31 -10.78 -38.03 -17.13
C ASP A 31 -10.25 -37.48 -15.80
N PRO A 32 -9.53 -36.35 -15.82
CA PRO A 32 -9.10 -35.72 -14.58
C PRO A 32 -10.36 -35.33 -13.81
N ILE A 33 -10.48 -35.85 -12.59
CA ILE A 33 -11.47 -35.33 -11.65
C ILE A 33 -10.96 -33.94 -11.29
N GLU A 34 -11.63 -32.90 -11.78
CA GLU A 34 -11.40 -31.55 -11.28
C GLU A 34 -11.72 -31.58 -9.77
N PRO A 35 -10.76 -31.21 -8.90
CA PRO A 35 -11.05 -31.10 -7.48
C PRO A 35 -12.20 -30.12 -7.29
N ILE A 36 -13.31 -30.60 -6.74
CA ILE A 36 -14.40 -29.75 -6.29
C ILE A 36 -13.88 -29.07 -5.03
N PHE A 37 -13.39 -27.85 -5.17
CA PHE A 37 -13.05 -27.00 -4.03
C PHE A 37 -14.36 -26.42 -3.48
N ASP A 38 -14.70 -26.78 -2.25
CA ASP A 38 -15.74 -26.11 -1.49
C ASP A 38 -15.14 -24.82 -0.93
N PHE A 39 -15.32 -23.71 -1.64
CA PHE A 39 -14.79 -22.42 -1.24
C PHE A 39 -15.62 -21.87 -0.07
N GLN A 40 -15.09 -22.00 1.14
CA GLN A 40 -15.68 -21.39 2.33
C GLN A 40 -15.29 -19.91 2.40
N SER A 41 -16.29 -19.04 2.23
CA SER A 41 -16.19 -17.60 2.50
C SER A 41 -16.68 -17.28 3.92
N ASP A 42 -16.39 -16.07 4.42
CA ASP A 42 -16.77 -15.58 5.74
C ASP A 42 -16.15 -16.34 6.93
N ILE A 43 -14.99 -16.96 6.75
CA ILE A 43 -14.23 -17.55 7.86
C ILE A 43 -13.64 -16.43 8.71
N VAL A 44 -13.97 -16.39 10.00
CA VAL A 44 -13.45 -15.40 10.94
C VAL A 44 -12.00 -15.73 11.33
N ILE A 45 -11.14 -14.71 11.29
CA ILE A 45 -9.72 -14.76 11.64
C ILE A 45 -9.48 -13.79 12.81
N ILE A 46 -9.00 -14.29 13.95
CA ILE A 46 -8.71 -13.47 15.14
C ILE A 46 -7.24 -13.64 15.52
N ASN A 47 -6.45 -12.60 15.34
CA ASN A 47 -5.04 -12.58 15.73
C ASN A 47 -4.84 -11.60 16.89
N GLY A 48 -4.42 -12.09 18.06
CA GLY A 48 -4.22 -11.27 19.25
C GLY A 48 -2.83 -11.46 19.85
N LEU A 49 -2.20 -10.35 20.25
CA LEU A 49 -0.94 -10.33 20.99
C LEU A 49 -1.13 -9.52 22.27
N ALA A 50 -0.82 -10.12 23.42
CA ALA A 50 -0.62 -9.40 24.67
C ALA A 50 0.86 -9.48 25.07
N SER A 51 1.47 -8.34 25.37
CA SER A 51 2.93 -8.22 25.49
C SER A 51 3.37 -7.52 26.78
N THR A 52 4.55 -7.88 27.28
CA THR A 52 5.23 -7.18 28.39
C THR A 52 5.80 -5.83 27.97
N THR A 53 5.87 -5.55 26.67
CA THR A 53 6.28 -4.25 26.13
C THR A 53 5.07 -3.33 25.98
N PRO A 54 5.11 -2.12 26.58
CA PRO A 54 4.07 -1.11 26.39
C PRO A 54 3.78 -0.82 24.91
N GLY A 55 2.51 -0.60 24.56
CA GLY A 55 2.07 -0.31 23.19
C GLY A 55 2.13 -1.48 22.20
N SER A 56 2.62 -2.66 22.61
CA SER A 56 2.70 -3.85 21.75
C SER A 56 1.51 -4.80 21.88
N THR A 57 0.51 -4.46 22.71
CA THR A 57 -0.69 -5.29 22.88
C THR A 57 -1.76 -4.84 21.90
N SER A 58 -2.16 -5.73 20.99
CA SER A 58 -3.14 -5.45 19.94
C SER A 58 -3.89 -6.70 19.47
N VAL A 59 -5.03 -6.49 18.83
CA VAL A 59 -5.86 -7.54 18.24
C VAL A 59 -6.31 -7.10 16.85
N LYS A 60 -6.25 -8.00 15.87
CA LYS A 60 -6.84 -7.84 14.55
C LYS A 60 -7.94 -8.88 14.37
N VAL A 61 -9.11 -8.42 13.92
CA VAL A 61 -10.28 -9.25 13.68
C VAL A 61 -10.68 -9.07 12.22
N GLU A 62 -10.67 -10.15 11.47
CA GLU A 62 -10.91 -10.16 10.02
C GLU A 62 -11.86 -11.30 9.65
N LYS A 63 -12.40 -11.26 8.43
CA LYS A 63 -13.07 -12.40 7.78
C LYS A 63 -12.53 -12.61 6.38
N THR A 64 -12.61 -13.84 5.89
CA THR A 64 -12.28 -14.15 4.50
C THR A 64 -13.38 -13.66 3.55
N LYS A 65 -12.97 -13.05 2.45
CA LYS A 65 -13.82 -12.63 1.34
C LYS A 65 -13.17 -13.11 0.04
N ILE A 66 -13.98 -13.40 -0.97
CA ILE A 66 -13.49 -13.72 -2.31
C ILE A 66 -13.63 -12.47 -3.16
N GLU A 67 -12.53 -12.00 -3.74
CA GLU A 67 -12.48 -10.81 -4.59
C GLU A 67 -11.67 -11.15 -5.84
N PHE A 68 -12.28 -10.96 -7.02
CA PHE A 68 -11.70 -11.34 -8.33
C PHE A 68 -11.20 -12.81 -8.45
N GLY A 69 -11.75 -13.72 -7.63
CA GLY A 69 -11.34 -15.13 -7.60
C GLY A 69 -10.24 -15.44 -6.60
N ASP A 70 -9.68 -14.43 -5.94
CA ASP A 70 -8.67 -14.57 -4.90
C ASP A 70 -9.26 -14.41 -3.50
N TYR A 71 -8.66 -15.10 -2.52
CA TYR A 71 -9.01 -14.91 -1.12
C TYR A 71 -8.33 -13.67 -0.57
N VAL A 72 -9.14 -12.72 -0.08
CA VAL A 72 -8.70 -11.53 0.62
C VAL A 72 -9.26 -11.52 2.04
N SER A 73 -8.61 -10.81 2.97
CA SER A 73 -9.13 -10.58 4.31
C SER A 73 -9.75 -9.20 4.42
N GLU A 74 -10.91 -9.12 5.07
CA GLU A 74 -11.64 -7.87 5.34
C GLU A 74 -11.69 -7.63 6.85
N PHE A 75 -11.26 -6.44 7.30
CA PHE A 75 -11.31 -6.06 8.71
C PHE A 75 -12.75 -5.94 9.21
N ILE A 76 -13.03 -6.48 10.40
CA ILE A 76 -14.34 -6.37 11.04
C ILE A 76 -14.31 -5.24 12.08
N SER A 77 -14.95 -4.12 11.77
CA SER A 77 -15.16 -2.97 12.66
C SER A 77 -16.29 -3.21 13.67
N GLY A 78 -16.28 -2.50 14.80
CA GLY A 78 -17.34 -2.48 15.80
C GLY A 78 -17.32 -3.67 16.77
N CYS A 79 -16.23 -4.43 16.84
CA CYS A 79 -16.10 -5.56 17.77
C CYS A 79 -15.89 -5.05 19.20
N ARG A 80 -16.50 -5.74 20.18
CA ARG A 80 -16.13 -5.57 21.59
C ARG A 80 -15.04 -6.58 21.94
N VAL A 81 -13.82 -6.08 22.16
CA VAL A 81 -12.65 -6.90 22.45
C VAL A 81 -12.19 -6.67 23.88
N ARG A 82 -11.97 -7.76 24.64
CA ARG A 82 -11.57 -7.73 26.05
C ARG A 82 -10.46 -8.71 26.35
N LEU A 83 -9.39 -8.23 26.99
CA LEU A 83 -8.35 -9.06 27.56
C LEU A 83 -8.70 -9.35 29.02
N ILE A 84 -8.75 -10.63 29.41
CA ILE A 84 -9.23 -11.05 30.72
C ILE A 84 -8.14 -11.85 31.44
N ASN A 85 -7.77 -11.44 32.65
CA ASN A 85 -6.83 -12.20 33.46
C ASN A 85 -7.55 -13.40 34.09
N SER A 86 -7.14 -14.61 33.74
CA SER A 86 -7.84 -15.83 34.15
C SER A 86 -7.84 -16.04 35.68
N LEU A 87 -6.89 -15.43 36.41
CA LEU A 87 -6.75 -15.53 37.87
C LEU A 87 -7.38 -14.34 38.60
N THR A 88 -6.98 -13.11 38.27
CA THR A 88 -7.42 -11.89 39.00
C THR A 88 -8.80 -11.41 38.57
N LYS A 89 -9.29 -11.87 37.41
CA LYS A 89 -10.50 -11.36 36.75
C LYS A 89 -10.43 -9.89 36.38
N GLU A 90 -9.22 -9.34 36.29
CA GLU A 90 -8.98 -8.04 35.68
C GLU A 90 -9.41 -8.09 34.20
N GLU A 91 -10.12 -7.06 33.76
CA GLU A 91 -10.58 -6.90 32.38
C GLU A 91 -10.00 -5.61 31.79
N VAL A 92 -9.47 -5.71 30.57
CA VAL A 92 -8.94 -4.58 29.82
C VAL A 92 -9.68 -4.51 28.50
N ASN A 93 -10.36 -3.39 28.26
CA ASN A 93 -11.08 -3.15 27.00
C ASN A 93 -10.14 -2.56 25.96
N PHE A 94 -10.26 -3.02 24.73
CA PHE A 94 -9.58 -2.42 23.59
C PHE A 94 -10.45 -1.32 22.96
N LEU A 95 -9.78 -0.37 22.33
CA LEU A 95 -10.35 0.66 21.47
C LEU A 95 -9.98 0.34 20.02
N GLU A 96 -10.90 0.64 19.10
CA GLU A 96 -10.67 0.44 17.67
C GLU A 96 -9.93 1.65 17.09
N GLU A 97 -8.77 1.39 16.48
CA GLU A 97 -7.86 2.38 15.89
C GLU A 97 -7.14 1.75 14.67
N ASP A 98 -7.21 2.38 13.50
CA ASP A 98 -6.47 2.00 12.28
C ASP A 98 -6.56 0.52 11.88
N GLN A 99 -7.79 -0.02 11.78
CA GLN A 99 -8.04 -1.44 11.47
C GLN A 99 -7.40 -2.43 12.46
N LEU A 100 -7.16 -1.97 13.69
CA LEU A 100 -6.75 -2.78 14.83
C LEU A 100 -7.59 -2.41 16.05
N TYR A 101 -7.56 -3.31 17.02
CA TYR A 101 -8.02 -3.05 18.36
C TYR A 101 -6.77 -2.94 19.26
N ARG A 102 -6.61 -1.80 19.95
CA ARG A 102 -5.45 -1.49 20.79
C ARG A 102 -5.88 -1.15 22.22
N VAL A 103 -4.96 -1.31 23.15
CA VAL A 103 -5.11 -0.83 24.53
C VAL A 103 -4.24 0.40 24.73
N SER A 104 -4.39 1.06 25.89
CA SER A 104 -3.54 2.20 26.26
C SER A 104 -2.05 1.91 26.03
N ASN A 105 -1.32 2.86 25.45
CA ASN A 105 0.11 2.72 25.12
C ASN A 105 1.02 2.45 26.34
N VAL A 106 0.54 2.70 27.56
CA VAL A 106 1.29 2.38 28.80
C VAL A 106 0.96 1.00 29.38
N PHE A 107 -0.07 0.33 28.87
CA PHE A 107 -0.47 -0.98 29.34
C PHE A 107 0.54 -2.05 28.95
N LYS A 108 0.78 -2.98 29.87
CA LYS A 108 1.60 -4.18 29.66
C LYS A 108 1.11 -5.32 30.57
N ILE A 109 1.33 -6.55 30.13
CA ILE A 109 1.17 -7.73 31.00
C ILE A 109 2.48 -8.05 31.72
N ASN A 110 2.41 -8.92 32.73
CA ASN A 110 3.59 -9.35 33.51
C ASN A 110 3.96 -10.79 33.19
N PRO A 111 5.26 -11.16 33.21
CA PRO A 111 5.67 -12.57 33.12
C PRO A 111 4.95 -13.45 34.16
N GLY A 112 4.56 -14.66 33.76
CA GLY A 112 3.81 -15.62 34.57
C GLY A 112 2.32 -15.32 34.74
N SER A 113 1.83 -14.17 34.28
CA SER A 113 0.40 -13.88 34.28
C SER A 113 -0.35 -14.76 33.26
N LYS A 114 -1.66 -14.94 33.49
CA LYS A 114 -2.52 -15.81 32.70
C LYS A 114 -3.64 -15.02 32.09
N TRP A 115 -3.76 -15.07 30.77
CA TRP A 115 -4.70 -14.24 30.02
C TRP A 115 -5.49 -15.07 29.02
N GLU A 116 -6.71 -14.63 28.77
CA GLU A 116 -7.56 -15.10 27.68
C GLU A 116 -8.14 -13.87 26.96
N LEU A 117 -8.45 -14.04 25.68
CA LEU A 117 -8.99 -12.99 24.84
C LEU A 117 -10.44 -13.31 24.48
N GLU A 118 -11.31 -12.32 24.64
CA GLU A 118 -12.72 -12.41 24.29
C GLU A 118 -13.05 -11.38 23.21
N VAL A 119 -13.75 -11.83 22.16
CA VAL A 119 -14.17 -10.99 21.04
C VAL A 119 -15.66 -11.22 20.80
N ILE A 120 -16.45 -10.14 20.84
CA ILE A 120 -17.86 -10.16 20.47
C ILE A 120 -18.02 -9.36 19.19
N LEU A 121 -18.43 -10.02 18.12
CA LEU A 121 -18.68 -9.38 16.82
C LEU A 121 -19.98 -8.54 16.86
N PRO A 122 -20.18 -7.60 15.92
CA PRO A 122 -21.40 -6.79 15.83
C PRO A 122 -22.69 -7.61 15.68
N ASN A 123 -22.60 -8.79 15.04
CA ASN A 123 -23.72 -9.72 14.89
C ASN A 123 -24.06 -10.48 16.19
N GLY A 124 -23.28 -10.30 17.26
CA GLY A 124 -23.48 -10.93 18.56
C GLY A 124 -22.71 -12.23 18.79
N ASN A 125 -22.02 -12.77 17.78
CA ASN A 125 -21.20 -13.97 17.93
C ASN A 125 -20.05 -13.73 18.92
N LEU A 126 -19.92 -14.63 19.89
CA LEU A 126 -18.91 -14.60 20.95
C LEU A 126 -17.81 -15.62 20.67
N TYR A 127 -16.57 -15.13 20.58
CA TYR A 127 -15.35 -15.92 20.42
C TYR A 127 -14.49 -15.78 21.68
N ARG A 128 -13.94 -16.90 22.15
CA ARG A 128 -13.06 -16.93 23.32
C ARG A 128 -11.81 -17.76 23.03
N SER A 129 -10.65 -17.26 23.41
CA SER A 129 -9.42 -18.03 23.34
C SER A 129 -9.28 -18.98 24.54
N THR A 130 -8.42 -19.99 24.42
CA THR A 130 -7.87 -20.66 25.61
C THR A 130 -7.01 -19.69 26.42
N THR A 131 -6.75 -20.04 27.69
CA THR A 131 -5.83 -19.29 28.54
C THR A 131 -4.38 -19.52 28.10
N GLU A 132 -3.64 -18.44 27.89
CA GLU A 132 -2.19 -18.42 27.68
C GLU A 132 -1.45 -17.98 28.95
N VAL A 133 -0.24 -18.51 29.15
CA VAL A 133 0.66 -18.09 30.22
C VAL A 133 1.79 -17.27 29.61
N THR A 134 2.00 -16.05 30.10
CA THR A 134 3.10 -15.19 29.63
C THR A 134 4.45 -15.78 30.03
N PRO A 135 5.33 -16.11 29.09
CA PRO A 135 6.67 -16.62 29.42
C PRO A 135 7.55 -15.55 30.08
N PHE A 136 8.70 -15.99 30.61
CA PHE A 136 9.75 -15.08 31.07
C PHE A 136 10.62 -14.62 29.92
N GLU A 137 11.06 -13.36 29.99
CA GLU A 137 11.88 -12.74 28.96
C GLU A 137 13.30 -13.30 28.93
N VAL A 138 13.84 -13.45 27.73
CA VAL A 138 15.27 -13.75 27.52
C VAL A 138 15.90 -12.56 26.82
N PRO A 139 16.95 -11.93 27.38
CA PRO A 139 17.51 -10.70 26.80
C PRO A 139 18.20 -10.93 25.45
N ILE A 140 18.29 -9.87 24.64
CA ILE A 140 19.13 -9.83 23.45
C ILE A 140 20.51 -9.24 23.84
N LEU A 141 21.58 -10.00 23.63
CA LEU A 141 22.95 -9.58 23.96
C LEU A 141 23.52 -8.66 22.89
N GLY A 142 23.31 -8.99 21.61
CA GLY A 142 23.91 -8.30 20.46
C GLY A 142 22.96 -8.27 19.28
N ILE A 143 23.11 -7.26 18.43
CA ILE A 143 22.46 -7.17 17.12
C ILE A 143 23.56 -6.81 16.12
N ASN A 144 23.58 -7.47 14.98
CA ASN A 144 24.53 -7.25 13.90
C ASN A 144 23.76 -7.19 12.58
N GLU A 145 24.33 -6.47 11.63
CA GLU A 145 23.87 -6.40 10.25
C GLU A 145 24.95 -6.94 9.32
N LYS A 146 24.53 -7.58 8.23
CA LYS A 146 25.39 -7.93 7.11
C LYS A 146 24.64 -7.77 5.80
N PHE A 147 25.21 -7.00 4.89
CA PHE A 147 24.69 -6.90 3.53
C PHE A 147 25.02 -8.16 2.72
N ASN A 148 24.02 -8.71 2.06
CA ASN A 148 24.11 -9.90 1.22
C ASN A 148 23.55 -9.58 -0.17
N LEU A 149 24.38 -9.76 -1.21
CA LEU A 149 23.99 -9.55 -2.60
C LEU A 149 23.00 -10.62 -3.10
N GLU A 150 23.02 -11.80 -2.48
CA GLU A 150 22.20 -12.95 -2.84
C GLU A 150 21.28 -13.35 -1.67
N MET A 151 20.64 -12.36 -1.03
CA MET A 151 19.89 -12.57 0.22
C MET A 151 18.68 -13.50 0.04
N LYS A 152 17.90 -13.30 -1.02
CA LYS A 152 16.69 -14.08 -1.32
C LYS A 152 16.53 -14.24 -2.82
N TYR A 153 16.15 -15.42 -3.29
CA TYR A 153 15.72 -15.60 -4.67
C TYR A 153 14.28 -15.13 -4.83
N ASP A 154 14.02 -14.31 -5.83
CA ASP A 154 12.70 -13.78 -6.15
C ASP A 154 12.33 -14.20 -7.59
N GLU A 155 11.23 -14.94 -7.69
CA GLU A 155 10.76 -15.50 -8.97
C GLU A 155 10.25 -14.41 -9.91
N GLY A 156 9.66 -13.33 -9.36
CA GLY A 156 9.11 -12.22 -10.13
C GLY A 156 10.18 -11.44 -10.89
N ILE A 157 11.38 -11.31 -10.31
CA ILE A 157 12.54 -10.69 -10.98
C ILE A 157 13.45 -11.70 -11.69
N GLY A 158 13.22 -13.01 -11.50
CA GLY A 158 14.04 -14.08 -12.06
C GLY A 158 15.49 -14.10 -11.56
N GLY A 159 15.73 -13.67 -10.31
CA GLY A 159 17.08 -13.42 -9.80
C GLY A 159 17.16 -13.30 -8.28
N TYR A 160 18.36 -12.99 -7.78
CA TYR A 160 18.55 -12.75 -6.35
C TYR A 160 18.36 -11.27 -6.00
N LEU A 161 17.60 -11.05 -4.94
CA LEU A 161 17.36 -9.76 -4.32
C LEU A 161 18.46 -9.47 -3.28
N PRO A 162 19.24 -8.39 -3.42
CA PRO A 162 20.19 -7.97 -2.41
C PRO A 162 19.46 -7.35 -1.20
N GLY A 163 20.09 -7.40 -0.04
CA GLY A 163 19.51 -6.84 1.18
C GLY A 163 20.39 -6.96 2.40
N ASN A 164 19.88 -6.47 3.53
CA ASN A 164 20.54 -6.56 4.82
C ASN A 164 19.97 -7.74 5.62
N GLU A 165 20.84 -8.66 6.02
CA GLU A 165 20.53 -9.71 6.99
C GLU A 165 20.81 -9.18 8.40
N ILE A 166 19.78 -9.24 9.25
CA ILE A 166 19.88 -8.83 10.65
C ILE A 166 19.99 -10.07 11.49
N SER A 167 21.02 -10.13 12.32
CA SER A 167 21.28 -11.25 13.20
C SER A 167 21.42 -10.81 14.65
N ILE A 168 21.04 -11.68 15.59
CA ILE A 168 21.14 -11.42 17.02
C ILE A 168 21.96 -12.46 17.76
N ASP A 169 22.50 -12.03 18.89
CA ASP A 169 23.10 -12.87 19.90
C ASP A 169 22.18 -12.90 21.12
N PHE A 170 21.96 -14.07 21.71
CA PHE A 170 21.33 -14.20 23.02
C PHE A 170 21.89 -15.38 23.80
N LYS A 171 21.67 -15.39 25.11
CA LYS A 171 22.00 -16.52 25.97
C LYS A 171 20.71 -17.10 26.52
N ASP A 172 20.50 -18.36 26.21
CA ASP A 172 19.37 -19.12 26.67
C ASP A 172 19.53 -19.52 28.16
N PRO A 173 18.47 -19.44 28.99
CA PRO A 173 18.48 -19.97 30.35
C PRO A 173 18.59 -21.51 30.34
N PRO A 174 19.40 -22.12 31.21
CA PRO A 174 19.47 -23.57 31.29
C PRO A 174 18.21 -24.18 31.91
N GLU A 175 17.87 -25.41 31.51
CA GLU A 175 16.82 -26.28 32.08
C GLU A 175 15.36 -25.94 31.75
N ASP A 176 15.08 -24.75 31.21
CA ASP A 176 13.78 -24.40 30.62
C ASP A 176 13.76 -24.73 29.11
N GLU A 177 12.60 -25.05 28.54
CA GLU A 177 12.41 -25.07 27.08
C GLU A 177 11.80 -23.73 26.65
N ASN A 178 12.50 -23.03 25.77
CA ASN A 178 12.18 -21.69 25.32
C ASN A 178 11.88 -21.63 23.82
N PHE A 179 10.77 -20.98 23.51
CA PHE A 179 10.32 -20.77 22.15
C PHE A 179 10.25 -19.29 21.82
N PHE A 180 10.68 -18.95 20.61
CA PHE A 180 10.82 -17.57 20.18
C PHE A 180 10.13 -17.33 18.85
N LEU A 181 9.47 -16.19 18.74
CA LEU A 181 8.99 -15.59 17.50
C LEU A 181 9.71 -14.25 17.32
N TYR A 182 10.18 -13.99 16.10
CA TYR A 182 10.87 -12.76 15.76
C TYR A 182 10.02 -11.94 14.80
N GLN A 183 9.93 -10.65 15.10
CA GLN A 183 9.28 -9.65 14.27
C GLN A 183 10.23 -8.48 14.12
N TYR A 184 10.07 -7.73 13.04
CA TYR A 184 10.77 -6.46 12.89
C TYR A 184 9.83 -5.37 12.40
N LYS A 185 10.15 -4.14 12.79
CA LYS A 185 9.67 -2.93 12.15
C LYS A 185 10.85 -2.19 11.56
N ALA A 186 10.76 -1.86 10.29
CA ALA A 186 11.79 -1.14 9.57
C ALA A 186 11.22 0.22 9.15
N TYR A 187 11.85 1.29 9.61
CA TYR A 187 11.45 2.68 9.39
C TYR A 187 12.39 3.32 8.38
N GLU A 188 11.84 3.72 7.23
CA GLU A 188 12.51 4.52 6.21
C GLU A 188 11.82 5.88 6.15
N LYS A 189 12.56 6.97 5.87
CA LYS A 189 11.91 8.26 5.64
C LYS A 189 11.03 8.14 4.39
N GLU A 190 9.79 8.58 4.50
CA GLU A 190 8.90 8.65 3.34
C GLU A 190 9.11 9.99 2.66
N THR A 191 9.35 9.97 1.34
CA THR A 191 9.59 11.20 0.57
C THR A 191 8.28 11.80 0.06
N TYR A 192 7.33 10.96 -0.34
CA TYR A 192 6.04 11.37 -0.86
C TYR A 192 4.91 10.72 -0.07
N CYS A 193 3.94 11.54 0.34
CA CYS A 193 2.79 11.08 1.13
C CYS A 193 1.60 10.72 0.25
N LYS A 194 1.58 11.18 -1.00
CA LYS A 194 0.57 10.79 -2.00
C LYS A 194 1.23 10.49 -3.34
N VAL A 195 0.71 9.47 -4.01
CA VAL A 195 0.96 9.20 -5.43
C VAL A 195 -0.39 9.14 -6.10
N CYS A 196 -0.58 9.92 -7.15
CA CYS A 196 -1.76 9.85 -8.00
C CYS A 196 -1.36 9.17 -9.31
N GLU A 197 -1.76 7.91 -9.49
CA GLU A 197 -1.55 7.17 -10.74
C GLU A 197 -2.51 7.69 -11.81
N TYR A 198 -1.97 8.02 -12.99
CA TYR A 198 -2.73 8.56 -14.14
C TYR A 198 -3.67 9.73 -13.78
N GLY A 199 -3.27 10.55 -12.82
CA GLY A 199 -4.14 11.57 -12.24
C GLY A 199 -3.39 12.55 -11.34
N VAL A 200 -4.07 13.60 -10.91
CA VAL A 200 -3.52 14.71 -10.12
C VAL A 200 -4.33 14.97 -8.86
N LEU A 201 -3.69 15.56 -7.85
CA LEU A 201 -4.27 15.82 -6.56
C LEU A 201 -5.10 17.10 -6.58
N ARG A 202 -6.41 16.99 -6.42
CA ARG A 202 -7.29 18.15 -6.21
C ARG A 202 -8.15 17.90 -4.98
N ASN A 203 -8.23 18.87 -4.08
CA ASN A 203 -9.06 18.79 -2.88
C ASN A 203 -8.83 17.51 -2.04
N GLY A 204 -7.60 16.98 -2.01
CA GLY A 204 -7.24 15.76 -1.27
C GLY A 204 -7.44 14.45 -2.03
N GLU A 205 -8.04 14.47 -3.22
CA GLU A 205 -8.33 13.28 -4.04
C GLU A 205 -7.50 13.25 -5.31
N CYS A 206 -7.16 12.03 -5.78
CA CYS A 206 -6.50 11.85 -7.06
C CYS A 206 -7.55 11.83 -8.18
N LEU A 207 -7.66 12.93 -8.92
CA LEU A 207 -8.53 13.04 -10.07
C LEU A 207 -7.81 12.48 -11.30
N SER A 208 -8.45 11.54 -11.98
CA SER A 208 -7.88 10.96 -13.20
C SER A 208 -7.71 12.02 -14.28
N GLN A 209 -6.66 11.87 -15.08
CA GLN A 209 -6.38 12.70 -16.26
C GLN A 209 -6.46 11.88 -17.55
N PHE A 210 -7.05 10.66 -17.54
CA PHE A 210 -7.12 9.80 -18.74
C PHE A 210 -7.70 10.50 -19.98
N ASP A 211 -8.59 11.46 -19.77
CA ASP A 211 -9.24 12.23 -20.82
C ASP A 211 -8.36 13.38 -21.38
N ASN A 212 -7.19 13.63 -20.77
CA ASN A 212 -6.17 14.59 -21.22
C ASN A 212 -4.80 13.92 -21.48
N PRO A 213 -4.67 13.10 -22.54
CA PRO A 213 -3.49 12.26 -22.79
C PRO A 213 -2.23 13.01 -23.22
N ARG A 214 -2.31 14.32 -23.52
CA ARG A 214 -1.12 15.14 -23.86
C ARG A 214 -0.32 15.56 -22.63
N LEU A 215 -0.95 15.55 -21.47
CA LEU A 215 -0.47 16.10 -20.20
C LEU A 215 -0.34 15.02 -19.10
N THR A 216 -0.95 13.85 -19.31
CA THR A 216 -0.97 12.77 -18.33
C THR A 216 0.36 12.04 -18.20
N LYS A 217 1.01 12.22 -17.05
CA LYS A 217 2.09 11.32 -16.60
C LYS A 217 1.51 9.99 -16.10
N ASP A 218 2.35 8.95 -16.09
CA ASP A 218 1.98 7.67 -15.46
C ASP A 218 1.60 7.84 -13.99
N TYR A 219 2.22 8.79 -13.29
CA TYR A 219 1.89 9.18 -11.93
C TYR A 219 2.44 10.57 -11.58
N TYR A 220 1.84 11.19 -10.57
CA TYR A 220 2.35 12.38 -9.87
C TYR A 220 2.66 12.05 -8.40
N THR A 221 3.73 12.63 -7.86
CA THR A 221 4.17 12.45 -6.47
C THR A 221 4.06 13.74 -5.69
N TYR A 222 3.46 13.69 -4.51
CA TYR A 222 3.29 14.83 -3.60
C TYR A 222 4.10 14.59 -2.33
N THR A 223 4.93 15.56 -1.95
CA THR A 223 5.81 15.46 -0.78
C THR A 223 4.99 15.44 0.51
N CYS A 224 5.60 14.97 1.59
CA CYS A 224 4.94 15.02 2.89
C CYS A 224 5.06 16.43 3.51
N ASP A 225 3.94 16.98 3.98
CA ASP A 225 3.85 18.26 4.72
C ASP A 225 4.57 18.25 6.08
N SER A 226 5.00 17.07 6.51
CA SER A 226 5.56 16.80 7.81
C SER A 226 6.48 15.60 7.73
N ARG A 227 7.30 15.42 8.77
CA ARG A 227 8.18 14.25 8.82
C ARG A 227 7.34 12.98 8.84
N CYS A 228 7.62 12.10 7.89
CA CYS A 228 6.86 10.88 7.69
C CYS A 228 7.81 9.68 7.54
N TRP A 229 7.44 8.57 8.15
CA TRP A 229 8.19 7.32 8.08
C TRP A 229 7.33 6.22 7.53
N LYS A 230 7.82 5.56 6.48
CA LYS A 230 7.31 4.29 5.98
C LYS A 230 7.71 3.17 6.93
N ILE A 231 6.77 2.33 7.29
CA ILE A 231 6.97 1.18 8.18
C ILE A 231 6.81 -0.11 7.37
N SER A 232 7.89 -0.89 7.30
CA SER A 232 7.89 -2.24 6.72
C SER A 232 8.00 -3.30 7.82
N TYR A 233 7.38 -4.45 7.58
CA TYR A 233 7.31 -5.58 8.53
C TYR A 233 7.98 -6.82 7.94
N ASN A 234 8.08 -7.89 8.73
CA ASN A 234 8.59 -9.17 8.25
C ASN A 234 7.64 -9.84 7.24
N ASP A 235 8.13 -10.12 6.03
CA ASP A 235 7.41 -10.95 5.05
C ASP A 235 7.37 -12.43 5.44
N GLU A 236 8.38 -12.88 6.19
CA GLU A 236 8.55 -14.29 6.58
C GLU A 236 8.23 -14.47 8.07
N ILE A 237 7.63 -15.60 8.42
CA ILE A 237 7.52 -16.03 9.83
C ILE A 237 8.87 -16.61 10.25
N ILE A 238 9.44 -16.08 11.33
CA ILE A 238 10.72 -16.51 11.87
C ILE A 238 10.50 -17.01 13.29
N VAL A 239 10.64 -18.31 13.48
CA VAL A 239 10.48 -18.99 14.77
C VAL A 239 11.72 -19.81 15.12
N TYR A 240 12.01 -19.93 16.42
CA TYR A 240 13.14 -20.70 16.93
C TYR A 240 12.75 -21.45 18.20
N SER A 241 13.30 -22.65 18.38
CA SER A 241 13.23 -23.43 19.61
C SER A 241 14.64 -23.76 20.08
N ASP A 242 14.85 -23.62 21.38
CA ASP A 242 16.11 -23.93 22.06
C ASP A 242 16.32 -25.43 22.35
N LYS A 243 15.40 -26.31 21.90
CA LYS A 243 15.42 -27.75 22.20
C LYS A 243 16.77 -28.43 21.95
N PHE A 244 17.55 -27.93 20.99
CA PHE A 244 18.89 -28.44 20.65
C PHE A 244 20.06 -27.54 21.12
N THR A 245 19.76 -26.42 21.77
CA THR A 245 20.71 -25.38 22.19
C THR A 245 20.52 -24.92 23.65
N ASN A 246 19.70 -25.62 24.46
CA ASN A 246 19.41 -25.31 25.86
C ASN A 246 20.64 -24.87 26.67
N GLY A 247 20.55 -23.69 27.27
CA GLY A 247 21.56 -23.11 28.16
C GLY A 247 22.83 -22.60 27.46
N LYS A 248 22.91 -22.69 26.13
CA LYS A 248 24.08 -22.23 25.35
C LYS A 248 23.92 -20.78 24.91
N LYS A 249 25.05 -20.15 24.57
CA LYS A 249 25.02 -18.89 23.84
C LYS A 249 24.70 -19.19 22.37
N ILE A 250 23.72 -18.50 21.83
CA ILE A 250 23.39 -18.46 20.41
C ILE A 250 23.98 -17.17 19.85
N SER A 251 24.70 -17.28 18.74
CA SER A 251 25.34 -16.14 18.09
C SER A 251 24.95 -16.09 16.61
N ASN A 252 24.79 -14.89 16.07
CA ASN A 252 24.47 -14.62 14.66
C ASN A 252 23.22 -15.39 14.15
N LEU A 253 22.18 -15.54 14.97
CA LEU A 253 20.89 -16.06 14.49
C LEU A 253 20.24 -15.00 13.59
N ILE A 254 20.02 -15.31 12.31
CA ILE A 254 19.34 -14.40 11.38
C ILE A 254 17.87 -14.31 11.77
N VAL A 255 17.41 -13.09 12.03
CA VAL A 255 16.06 -12.77 12.52
C VAL A 255 15.38 -11.65 11.71
N GLY A 256 16.03 -11.17 10.66
CA GLY A 256 15.46 -10.22 9.71
C GLY A 256 16.19 -10.29 8.38
N LYS A 257 15.43 -10.14 7.30
CA LYS A 257 15.92 -9.98 5.94
C LYS A 257 15.22 -8.76 5.37
N ILE A 258 15.97 -7.73 5.04
CA ILE A 258 15.42 -6.45 4.62
C ILE A 258 15.91 -6.20 3.21
N PRO A 259 15.02 -6.27 2.21
CA PRO A 259 15.36 -5.94 0.83
C PRO A 259 16.05 -4.58 0.70
N TYR A 260 16.97 -4.49 -0.25
CA TYR A 260 17.57 -3.23 -0.67
C TYR A 260 16.73 -2.61 -1.79
N THR A 261 15.59 -2.05 -1.40
CA THR A 261 14.55 -1.44 -2.26
C THR A 261 14.58 0.08 -2.29
N SER A 262 15.41 0.70 -1.45
CA SER A 262 15.70 2.13 -1.47
C SER A 262 17.16 2.38 -1.07
N LYS A 263 17.69 3.56 -1.45
CA LYS A 263 18.98 4.06 -0.92
C LYS A 263 18.82 4.78 0.43
N GLN A 264 17.59 4.91 0.94
CA GLN A 264 17.35 5.64 2.16
C GLN A 264 17.92 4.88 3.36
N ASN A 265 18.48 5.62 4.31
CA ASN A 265 18.92 5.03 5.57
C ASN A 265 17.71 4.48 6.32
N ILE A 266 17.87 3.33 6.97
CA ILE A 266 16.76 2.60 7.58
C ILE A 266 17.06 2.29 9.05
N LEU A 267 16.09 2.55 9.91
CA LEU A 267 16.11 2.11 11.30
C LEU A 267 15.32 0.82 11.43
N VAL A 268 15.92 -0.21 12.00
CA VAL A 268 15.27 -1.52 12.18
C VAL A 268 15.16 -1.80 13.66
N GLU A 269 13.93 -1.97 14.16
CA GLU A 269 13.64 -2.47 15.49
C GLU A 269 13.30 -3.96 15.41
N ILE A 270 14.16 -4.80 15.97
CA ILE A 270 13.89 -6.24 16.13
C ILE A 270 13.14 -6.43 17.44
N GLN A 271 12.01 -7.12 17.39
CA GLN A 271 11.27 -7.60 18.55
C GLN A 271 11.39 -9.12 18.65
N LYS A 272 12.03 -9.58 19.73
CA LYS A 272 12.04 -11.01 20.10
C LYS A 272 10.94 -11.26 21.11
N LEU A 273 9.99 -12.12 20.74
CA LEU A 273 8.89 -12.57 21.57
C LEU A 273 9.21 -13.96 22.12
N ASN A 274 9.27 -14.09 23.44
CA ASN A 274 9.22 -15.39 24.10
C ASN A 274 7.75 -15.83 24.18
N ILE A 275 7.45 -16.99 23.62
CA ILE A 275 6.09 -17.51 23.46
C ILE A 275 5.94 -18.91 24.05
N SER A 276 4.70 -19.35 24.27
CA SER A 276 4.38 -20.71 24.69
C SER A 276 4.70 -21.73 23.60
N GLU A 277 4.89 -23.01 23.97
CA GLU A 277 5.10 -24.11 23.03
C GLU A 277 3.94 -24.22 22.01
N ASP A 278 2.70 -24.07 22.47
CA ASP A 278 1.52 -24.15 21.60
C ASP A 278 1.49 -22.99 20.59
N SER A 279 1.91 -21.80 21.00
CA SER A 279 2.09 -20.67 20.08
C SER A 279 3.18 -20.95 19.06
N TYR A 280 4.30 -21.53 19.48
CA TYR A 280 5.39 -21.89 18.58
C TYR A 280 4.95 -22.93 17.54
N LYS A 281 4.22 -23.97 17.95
CA LYS A 281 3.66 -24.98 17.04
C LYS A 281 2.76 -24.33 15.98
N TYR A 282 1.87 -23.43 16.40
CA TYR A 282 0.98 -22.69 15.51
C TYR A 282 1.75 -21.90 14.43
N TYR A 283 2.68 -21.02 14.83
CA TYR A 283 3.46 -20.22 13.88
C TYR A 283 4.40 -21.08 13.03
N LYS A 284 4.94 -22.16 13.58
CA LYS A 284 5.75 -23.12 12.83
C LYS A 284 4.93 -23.82 11.75
N THR A 285 3.68 -24.19 12.04
CA THR A 285 2.77 -24.74 11.03
C THR A 285 2.53 -23.73 9.91
N ILE A 286 2.20 -22.46 10.21
CA ILE A 286 2.03 -21.45 9.14
C ILE A 286 3.30 -21.31 8.31
N LYS A 287 4.46 -21.22 8.98
CA LYS A 287 5.76 -21.16 8.30
C LYS A 287 5.94 -22.34 7.34
N ASP A 288 5.71 -23.55 7.81
CA ASP A 288 5.89 -24.76 7.02
C ASP A 288 4.88 -24.84 5.87
N LEU A 289 3.66 -24.31 6.01
CA LEU A 289 2.69 -24.21 4.92
C LEU A 289 3.17 -23.26 3.82
N VAL A 290 3.61 -22.06 4.21
CA VAL A 290 4.09 -21.03 3.27
C VAL A 290 5.36 -21.51 2.55
N ASP A 291 6.32 -22.07 3.29
CA ASP A 291 7.60 -22.51 2.72
C ASP A 291 7.47 -23.79 1.87
N ASN A 292 6.57 -24.72 2.21
CA ASN A 292 6.47 -26.03 1.54
C ASN A 292 5.42 -26.08 0.41
N ASN A 293 4.69 -25.00 0.13
CA ASN A 293 3.76 -24.95 -1.02
C ASN A 293 4.44 -25.06 -2.39
N ALA A 294 5.78 -25.17 -2.45
CA ALA A 294 6.57 -25.16 -3.69
C ALA A 294 7.00 -26.55 -4.22
N SER A 295 6.61 -27.69 -3.63
CA SER A 295 7.10 -29.02 -4.10
C SER A 295 6.09 -30.17 -4.08
N LEU A 296 6.12 -31.00 -5.13
CA LEU A 296 5.30 -32.20 -5.32
C LEU A 296 5.47 -33.28 -4.22
N ASN A 297 6.51 -33.18 -3.38
CA ASN A 297 6.81 -34.12 -2.30
C ASN A 297 6.61 -33.54 -0.89
N SER A 298 5.96 -32.39 -0.76
CA SER A 298 5.73 -31.76 0.54
C SER A 298 4.81 -32.64 1.40
N PRO A 299 5.12 -32.81 2.70
CA PRO A 299 4.27 -33.57 3.61
C PRO A 299 2.87 -32.94 3.64
N LEU A 300 1.84 -33.78 3.83
CA LEU A 300 0.47 -33.28 3.95
C LEU A 300 0.42 -32.22 5.06
N PRO A 301 -0.14 -31.05 4.76
CA PRO A 301 -0.17 -29.95 5.70
C PRO A 301 -0.89 -30.35 6.99
N THR A 302 -0.25 -30.13 8.14
CA THR A 302 -0.91 -30.26 9.45
C THR A 302 -2.03 -29.25 9.51
N ALA A 303 -3.20 -29.64 10.05
CA ALA A 303 -4.31 -28.71 10.25
C ALA A 303 -3.86 -27.48 11.05
N LEU A 304 -4.14 -26.29 10.53
CA LEU A 304 -3.85 -25.03 11.22
C LEU A 304 -4.89 -24.82 12.32
N ILE A 305 -4.56 -25.26 13.54
CA ILE A 305 -5.47 -25.19 14.69
C ILE A 305 -5.07 -24.00 15.57
N GLY A 306 -5.92 -22.98 15.59
CA GLY A 306 -5.84 -21.85 16.51
C GLY A 306 -6.21 -22.21 17.96
N ASN A 307 -6.37 -21.19 18.81
CA ASN A 307 -6.87 -21.39 20.18
C ASN A 307 -8.20 -20.70 20.46
N PHE A 308 -8.90 -20.23 19.43
CA PHE A 308 -10.23 -19.66 19.55
C PHE A 308 -11.32 -20.72 19.37
N THR A 309 -12.45 -20.48 20.01
CA THR A 309 -13.69 -21.23 19.80
C THR A 309 -14.85 -20.24 19.74
N ASN A 310 -15.75 -20.40 18.78
CA ASN A 310 -17.02 -19.68 18.80
C ASN A 310 -17.94 -20.33 19.85
N ILE A 311 -18.25 -19.60 20.92
CA ILE A 311 -19.12 -20.06 22.02
C ILE A 311 -20.58 -20.13 21.57
N SER A 312 -20.95 -19.33 20.57
CA SER A 312 -22.30 -19.27 20.00
C SER A 312 -22.56 -20.42 19.02
N ASN A 313 -21.52 -20.87 18.31
CA ASN A 313 -21.56 -21.99 17.38
C ASN A 313 -20.25 -22.80 17.42
N PRO A 314 -20.14 -23.81 18.31
CA PRO A 314 -18.89 -24.55 18.51
C PRO A 314 -18.37 -25.34 17.31
N ASP A 315 -19.22 -25.61 16.31
CA ASP A 315 -18.84 -26.32 15.08
C ASP A 315 -18.29 -25.38 14.00
N GLU A 316 -18.34 -24.06 14.23
CA GLU A 316 -17.78 -23.06 13.32
C GLU A 316 -16.24 -23.08 13.35
N THR A 317 -15.65 -23.06 12.16
CA THR A 317 -14.20 -22.90 12.00
C THR A 317 -13.82 -21.45 12.25
N VAL A 318 -12.86 -21.24 13.16
CA VAL A 318 -12.27 -19.93 13.46
C VAL A 318 -10.76 -20.07 13.31
N LEU A 319 -10.16 -19.15 12.56
CA LEU A 319 -8.72 -19.11 12.34
C LEU A 319 -8.09 -18.04 13.23
N GLY A 320 -6.76 -18.06 13.30
CA GLY A 320 -6.02 -17.14 14.14
C GLY A 320 -5.77 -17.67 15.56
N ARG A 321 -5.05 -16.90 16.35
CA ARG A 321 -4.62 -17.27 17.69
C ARG A 321 -4.44 -16.04 18.58
N PHE A 322 -4.73 -16.21 19.87
CA PHE A 322 -4.27 -15.32 20.93
C PHE A 322 -2.93 -15.81 21.51
N THR A 323 -1.95 -14.91 21.57
CA THR A 323 -0.60 -15.17 22.09
C THR A 323 -0.30 -14.19 23.23
N ALA A 324 0.03 -14.70 24.42
CA ALA A 324 0.61 -13.90 25.50
C ALA A 324 2.14 -14.09 25.51
N ALA A 325 2.89 -13.02 25.32
CA ALA A 325 4.34 -13.07 25.14
C ALA A 325 5.06 -12.08 26.05
N SER A 326 6.30 -12.41 26.43
CA SER A 326 7.24 -11.40 26.89
C SER A 326 8.12 -10.96 25.72
N ALA A 327 8.40 -9.67 25.62
CA ALA A 327 9.05 -9.09 24.47
C ALA A 327 10.31 -8.31 24.87
N VAL A 328 11.37 -8.47 24.06
CA VAL A 328 12.60 -7.67 24.16
C VAL A 328 12.85 -7.05 22.79
N THR A 329 13.06 -5.74 22.76
CA THR A 329 13.39 -5.01 21.53
C THR A 329 14.85 -4.60 21.47
N LYS A 330 15.42 -4.56 20.27
CA LYS A 330 16.74 -4.00 20.01
C LYS A 330 16.77 -3.40 18.61
N SER A 331 17.30 -2.19 18.50
CA SER A 331 17.34 -1.46 17.23
C SER A 331 18.74 -1.41 16.63
N ILE A 332 18.81 -1.33 15.30
CA ILE A 332 20.02 -1.11 14.52
C ILE A 332 19.72 -0.13 13.39
N PHE A 333 20.59 0.86 13.22
CA PHE A 333 20.50 1.82 12.12
C PHE A 333 21.45 1.41 11.00
N ILE A 334 20.95 1.38 9.77
CA ILE A 334 21.66 0.86 8.61
C ILE A 334 21.82 1.99 7.61
N LYS A 335 23.06 2.41 7.39
CA LYS A 335 23.41 3.40 6.36
C LYS A 335 23.41 2.73 4.98
N ARG A 336 22.63 3.29 4.06
CA ARG A 336 22.37 2.79 2.69
C ARG A 336 22.73 3.83 1.62
N ASP A 337 22.75 5.10 1.99
CA ASP A 337 23.06 6.27 1.15
C ASP A 337 24.30 6.12 0.25
N ASN A 338 25.39 5.57 0.78
CA ASN A 338 26.69 5.49 0.11
C ASN A 338 26.91 4.19 -0.68
N ARG A 339 25.88 3.37 -0.85
CA ARG A 339 25.99 2.08 -1.57
C ARG A 339 25.90 2.28 -3.08
N THR A 340 26.74 1.52 -3.79
CA THR A 340 26.84 1.56 -5.25
C THR A 340 26.00 0.48 -5.91
N GLU A 341 25.54 -0.50 -5.15
CA GLU A 341 24.66 -1.55 -5.64
C GLU A 341 23.34 -0.99 -6.18
N ARG A 342 22.80 -1.68 -7.19
CA ARG A 342 21.50 -1.35 -7.76
C ARG A 342 20.40 -1.71 -6.75
N VAL A 343 19.44 -0.81 -6.64
CA VAL A 343 18.21 -0.99 -5.87
C VAL A 343 17.21 -1.78 -6.71
N TYR A 344 16.49 -2.70 -6.10
CA TYR A 344 15.46 -3.51 -6.76
C TYR A 344 14.07 -3.14 -6.24
N GLY A 345 13.12 -2.93 -7.16
CA GLY A 345 11.75 -2.53 -6.84
C GLY A 345 11.28 -1.35 -7.71
N ASN A 346 10.00 -1.04 -7.60
CA ASN A 346 9.39 0.13 -8.25
C ASN A 346 9.76 1.37 -7.44
N PHE A 347 10.97 1.88 -7.65
CA PHE A 347 11.29 3.23 -7.21
C PHE A 347 10.54 4.18 -8.12
N LEU A 348 9.50 4.81 -7.58
CA LEU A 348 8.86 5.95 -8.24
C LEU A 348 9.86 7.11 -8.17
N GLU A 349 10.29 7.57 -9.34
CA GLU A 349 11.07 8.80 -9.43
C GLU A 349 10.18 9.96 -8.97
N LEU A 350 10.78 11.00 -8.41
CA LEU A 350 10.01 12.18 -8.03
C LEU A 350 9.42 12.78 -9.31
N GLN A 351 8.09 12.79 -9.39
CA GLN A 351 7.32 13.36 -10.50
C GLN A 351 6.35 14.38 -9.89
N PRO A 352 6.85 15.51 -9.37
CA PRO A 352 5.96 16.55 -8.88
C PRO A 352 5.12 17.10 -10.04
N GLU A 353 3.99 17.70 -9.71
CA GLU A 353 3.32 18.61 -10.63
C GLU A 353 4.27 19.74 -10.98
N VAL A 354 4.28 20.14 -12.25
CA VAL A 354 5.07 21.28 -12.71
C VAL A 354 4.06 22.39 -12.98
N LEU A 355 4.41 23.62 -12.61
CA LEU A 355 3.58 24.78 -12.88
C LEU A 355 3.10 24.78 -14.34
N GLY A 356 1.77 24.81 -14.54
CA GLY A 356 1.14 24.84 -15.85
C GLY A 356 0.83 23.47 -16.47
N ASP A 357 0.98 22.35 -15.75
CA ASP A 357 0.50 21.06 -16.24
C ASP A 357 0.29 19.97 -15.15
N PRO A 358 -0.94 19.48 -14.90
CA PRO A 358 -2.26 19.81 -15.50
C PRO A 358 -3.04 20.90 -14.74
N ILE A 359 -3.89 21.63 -15.45
CA ILE A 359 -4.76 22.70 -14.91
C ILE A 359 -6.09 22.10 -14.40
N PRO A 360 -6.71 22.66 -13.34
CA PRO A 360 -6.21 23.74 -12.46
C PRO A 360 -5.02 23.25 -11.64
N ASN A 361 -4.12 24.11 -11.15
CA ASN A 361 -3.01 23.66 -10.26
C ASN A 361 -3.57 23.06 -8.95
N PRO A 362 -2.80 22.21 -8.25
CA PRO A 362 -3.23 21.75 -6.93
C PRO A 362 -3.18 22.92 -5.94
N LEU A 363 -4.14 22.98 -5.00
CA LEU A 363 -4.07 23.91 -3.86
C LEU A 363 -2.80 23.73 -3.01
N THR A 364 -2.12 22.58 -3.14
CA THR A 364 -0.86 22.29 -2.45
C THR A 364 -0.08 21.20 -3.19
N TYR A 365 1.25 21.32 -3.23
CA TYR A 365 2.15 20.28 -3.74
C TYR A 365 2.50 19.22 -2.68
N GLU A 366 1.98 19.38 -1.47
CA GLU A 366 2.23 18.53 -0.33
C GLU A 366 0.97 17.74 0.07
N TYR A 367 1.17 16.64 0.77
CA TYR A 367 0.08 15.83 1.31
C TYR A 367 0.39 15.39 2.73
N SER A 368 -0.65 15.32 3.56
CA SER A 368 -0.45 15.01 4.97
C SER A 368 0.01 13.58 5.19
N CYS A 369 0.95 13.40 6.13
CA CYS A 369 1.34 12.07 6.59
C CYS A 369 0.23 11.46 7.44
N GLU A 370 -0.68 10.74 6.78
CA GLU A 370 -1.76 9.97 7.43
C GLU A 370 -1.17 8.78 8.21
N GLU A 371 -1.51 8.70 9.49
CA GLU A 371 -1.12 7.57 10.36
C GLU A 371 -1.78 6.28 9.87
N SER A 372 -1.01 5.19 9.80
CA SER A 372 -1.50 3.88 9.44
C SER A 372 -0.59 2.78 9.98
N LEU A 373 -0.93 1.52 9.71
CA LEU A 373 -0.05 0.39 10.00
C LEU A 373 1.31 0.51 9.30
N PHE A 374 1.36 1.15 8.14
CA PHE A 374 2.53 1.19 7.27
C PHE A 374 3.18 2.58 7.21
N ARG A 375 2.69 3.55 7.99
CA ARG A 375 3.14 4.93 7.93
C ARG A 375 2.89 5.66 9.26
N THR A 376 3.83 6.48 9.70
CA THR A 376 3.66 7.30 10.91
C THR A 376 4.39 8.64 10.81
N LYS A 377 3.83 9.70 11.40
CA LYS A 377 4.53 10.98 11.65
C LYS A 377 5.10 11.07 13.06
N ASN A 378 4.64 10.20 13.96
CA ASN A 378 5.00 10.20 15.39
C ASN A 378 6.06 9.14 15.72
N LEU A 379 7.24 9.25 15.11
CA LEU A 379 8.36 8.37 15.47
C LEU A 379 8.86 8.68 16.90
N ASP A 380 9.11 7.63 17.69
CA ASP A 380 9.64 7.76 19.07
C ASP A 380 10.89 8.67 19.08
N LEU A 381 10.95 9.62 20.02
CA LEU A 381 12.07 10.57 20.13
C LEU A 381 13.43 9.87 20.17
N LYS A 382 13.54 8.71 20.82
CA LYS A 382 14.79 7.94 20.88
C LYS A 382 15.23 7.38 19.51
N PHE A 383 14.30 7.31 18.56
CA PHE A 383 14.55 6.86 17.20
C PHE A 383 14.94 8.01 16.27
N LEU A 384 14.45 9.22 16.53
CA LEU A 384 14.84 10.43 15.78
C LEU A 384 16.35 10.68 15.84
N ASP A 385 16.97 10.43 16.99
CA ASP A 385 18.43 10.55 17.17
C ASP A 385 19.23 9.74 16.14
N TYR A 386 18.75 8.57 15.71
CA TYR A 386 19.43 7.73 14.72
C TYR A 386 19.46 8.36 13.33
N PHE A 387 18.46 9.17 13.01
CA PHE A 387 18.38 9.90 11.75
C PHE A 387 19.18 11.20 11.79
N GLU A 388 20.01 11.41 12.82
CA GLU A 388 20.76 12.66 13.05
C GLU A 388 19.80 13.87 13.19
N ILE A 389 18.53 13.58 13.51
CA ILE A 389 17.51 14.56 13.86
C ILE A 389 17.66 14.82 15.36
N SER A 390 18.59 15.70 15.71
CA SER A 390 18.74 16.14 17.10
C SER A 390 17.49 16.92 17.52
N SER A 391 17.14 16.89 18.81
CA SER A 391 16.07 17.72 19.39
C SER A 391 16.37 19.23 19.41
N LEU A 392 17.29 19.67 18.54
CA LEU A 392 17.60 21.03 18.13
C LEU A 392 17.84 20.94 16.62
N ALA A 393 16.77 20.75 15.85
CA ALA A 393 16.85 20.88 14.40
C ALA A 393 17.20 22.35 14.11
N ASN A 394 18.10 22.60 13.16
CA ASN A 394 18.07 23.89 12.50
C ASN A 394 16.68 23.93 11.86
N ASP A 395 15.82 24.79 12.38
CA ASP A 395 14.45 24.94 11.92
C ASP A 395 14.41 25.59 10.55
N ASP A 396 15.46 25.54 9.72
CA ASP A 396 15.60 26.25 8.43
C ASP A 396 15.93 25.19 7.37
N ILE A 397 14.89 24.73 6.64
CA ILE A 397 14.98 23.57 5.73
C ILE A 397 15.51 23.94 4.33
N ASP A 398 15.31 25.17 3.89
CA ASP A 398 15.74 25.67 2.58
C ASP A 398 17.04 26.50 2.63
N GLY A 399 17.49 26.87 3.83
CA GLY A 399 18.77 27.50 4.11
C GLY A 399 18.77 29.01 3.89
N ASP A 400 17.63 29.67 4.03
CA ASP A 400 17.45 31.09 3.73
C ASP A 400 17.63 32.03 4.95
N GLU A 401 18.05 31.47 6.08
CA GLU A 401 18.23 32.15 7.38
C GLU A 401 16.92 32.45 8.14
N ILE A 402 15.77 31.98 7.68
CA ILE A 402 14.48 32.02 8.37
C ILE A 402 14.13 30.62 8.90
N GLU A 403 13.57 30.57 10.12
CA GLU A 403 13.12 29.30 10.68
C GLU A 403 11.74 28.94 10.10
N ASN A 404 11.53 27.73 9.57
CA ASN A 404 10.30 27.04 9.14
C ASN A 404 9.02 27.40 9.92
N ASN A 405 9.13 27.71 11.22
CA ASN A 405 7.98 28.09 12.05
C ASN A 405 7.52 29.54 11.84
N SER A 406 8.35 30.33 11.17
CA SER A 406 8.27 31.75 10.86
C SER A 406 8.57 32.03 9.39
N ASP A 407 8.69 30.97 8.57
CA ASP A 407 9.03 31.00 7.15
C ASP A 407 7.75 30.83 6.32
N ASN A 408 7.42 31.85 5.52
CA ASN A 408 6.26 31.84 4.63
C ASN A 408 6.49 31.06 3.32
N CYS A 409 7.72 30.61 3.06
CA CYS A 409 8.07 29.71 1.97
C CYS A 409 9.03 28.60 2.42
N ILE A 410 8.58 27.78 3.36
CA ILE A 410 9.34 26.70 4.01
C ILE A 410 10.34 25.97 3.09
N SER A 411 10.01 25.65 1.83
CA SER A 411 10.91 24.90 0.94
C SER A 411 11.67 25.72 -0.11
N THR A 412 11.45 27.04 -0.17
CA THR A 412 11.90 27.92 -1.25
C THR A 412 12.53 29.19 -0.69
N SER A 413 13.86 29.23 -0.73
CA SER A 413 14.65 30.29 -0.12
C SER A 413 14.20 31.70 -0.50
N ASN A 414 13.71 32.46 0.48
CA ASN A 414 13.21 33.83 0.35
C ASN A 414 13.46 34.62 1.66
N SER A 415 14.73 34.90 1.95
CA SER A 415 15.15 35.57 3.20
C SER A 415 14.47 36.92 3.48
N ASP A 416 13.83 37.54 2.48
CA ASP A 416 13.07 38.78 2.58
C ASP A 416 11.63 38.57 3.08
N GLN A 417 11.10 37.34 3.01
CA GLN A 417 9.78 36.94 3.50
C GLN A 417 8.68 37.86 2.96
N SER A 418 8.83 38.27 1.69
CA SER A 418 7.83 39.07 1.00
C SER A 418 6.54 38.25 0.85
N ASP A 419 5.42 38.93 1.04
CA ASP A 419 4.05 38.41 1.07
C ASP A 419 3.16 39.62 0.76
N LEU A 420 2.86 39.81 -0.52
CA LEU A 420 2.26 41.02 -1.07
C LEU A 420 0.74 41.09 -0.79
N ASP A 421 0.05 39.96 -0.77
CA ASP A 421 -1.39 39.88 -0.54
C ASP A 421 -1.78 39.59 0.93
N PHE A 422 -0.81 39.22 1.77
CA PHE A 422 -0.92 38.92 3.20
C PHE A 422 -1.73 37.66 3.53
N ASP A 423 -1.73 36.65 2.66
CA ASP A 423 -2.39 35.37 2.91
C ASP A 423 -1.56 34.41 3.80
N GLY A 424 -0.27 34.69 3.97
CA GLY A 424 0.70 33.93 4.76
C GLY A 424 1.57 32.96 3.97
N ILE A 425 1.44 32.92 2.64
CA ILE A 425 2.32 32.29 1.66
C ILE A 425 3.24 33.39 1.11
N GLY A 426 4.54 33.13 0.96
CA GLY A 426 5.46 34.16 0.48
C GLY A 426 5.47 34.27 -1.05
N ASP A 427 5.73 35.46 -1.59
CA ASP A 427 5.80 35.76 -3.04
C ASP A 427 6.68 34.76 -3.84
N ALA A 428 7.68 34.14 -3.19
CA ALA A 428 8.60 33.20 -3.82
C ALA A 428 7.99 31.80 -4.06
N CYS A 429 6.93 31.46 -3.33
CA CYS A 429 6.23 30.18 -3.37
C CYS A 429 4.71 30.32 -3.54
N ASP A 430 4.20 31.54 -3.53
CA ASP A 430 2.85 31.89 -3.90
C ASP A 430 2.69 31.89 -5.43
N ASN A 431 1.53 31.47 -5.89
CA ASN A 431 1.18 31.40 -7.29
C ASN A 431 0.07 32.37 -7.69
N ASP A 432 -0.35 33.26 -6.79
CA ASP A 432 -1.22 34.43 -6.99
C ASP A 432 -0.70 35.54 -6.05
N ALA A 433 0.54 36.00 -6.31
CA ALA A 433 1.30 36.73 -5.29
C ALA A 433 0.69 38.10 -4.94
N ASP A 434 -0.21 38.65 -5.75
CA ASP A 434 -0.93 39.88 -5.43
C ASP A 434 -2.40 39.68 -5.01
N GLY A 435 -2.87 38.43 -5.00
CA GLY A 435 -4.17 38.01 -4.47
C GLY A 435 -5.35 38.60 -5.23
N ASP A 436 -5.19 38.87 -6.53
CA ASP A 436 -6.26 39.41 -7.38
C ASP A 436 -7.23 38.35 -7.91
N GLY A 437 -6.90 37.07 -7.69
CA GLY A 437 -7.69 35.90 -8.04
C GLY A 437 -7.23 35.20 -9.31
N TYR A 438 -6.21 35.71 -10.00
CA TYR A 438 -5.63 35.10 -11.19
C TYR A 438 -4.22 34.62 -10.93
N ILE A 439 -4.02 33.31 -11.06
CA ILE A 439 -2.71 32.71 -10.81
C ILE A 439 -1.66 33.20 -11.83
N LEU A 440 -0.39 33.24 -11.42
CA LEU A 440 0.80 33.59 -12.22
C LEU A 440 0.81 33.01 -13.65
N TYR A 441 0.27 31.80 -13.84
CA TYR A 441 0.16 31.19 -15.16
C TYR A 441 -0.78 31.96 -16.09
N TYR A 442 -1.99 32.26 -15.63
CA TYR A 442 -3.00 33.00 -16.39
C TYR A 442 -2.48 34.37 -16.74
N GLU A 443 -1.85 35.03 -15.78
CA GLU A 443 -1.33 36.36 -16.00
C GLU A 443 -0.15 36.41 -16.97
N ASN A 444 0.82 35.50 -16.86
CA ASN A 444 1.91 35.42 -17.82
C ASN A 444 1.41 35.16 -19.24
N PHE A 445 0.37 34.34 -19.39
CA PHE A 445 -0.20 34.01 -20.67
C PHE A 445 -0.98 35.19 -21.27
N CYS A 446 -1.78 35.86 -20.43
CA CYS A 446 -2.61 37.00 -20.79
C CYS A 446 -1.84 38.33 -20.83
N GLY A 447 -0.57 38.33 -20.40
CA GLY A 447 0.31 39.49 -20.42
C GLY A 447 0.04 40.49 -19.30
N THR A 448 -0.49 40.02 -18.17
CA THR A 448 -0.71 40.78 -16.95
C THR A 448 0.39 40.48 -15.91
N SER A 449 0.23 40.88 -14.64
CA SER A 449 1.33 41.01 -13.70
C SER A 449 0.94 40.57 -12.28
N ASP A 450 1.53 39.45 -11.85
CA ASP A 450 1.43 38.77 -10.53
C ASP A 450 2.04 39.55 -9.36
N PHE A 451 2.20 40.86 -9.53
CA PHE A 451 2.76 41.77 -8.54
C PHE A 451 2.06 43.14 -8.58
N ASP A 452 0.92 43.25 -9.27
CA ASP A 452 0.08 44.44 -9.35
C ASP A 452 -1.40 44.03 -9.39
N PRO A 453 -2.13 44.08 -8.26
CA PRO A 453 -3.50 43.57 -8.14
C PRO A 453 -4.55 44.42 -8.89
N GLN A 454 -4.10 45.35 -9.72
CA GLN A 454 -4.93 46.12 -10.66
C GLN A 454 -4.68 45.69 -12.11
N SER A 455 -3.72 44.82 -12.34
CA SER A 455 -3.34 44.24 -13.61
C SER A 455 -4.02 42.88 -13.75
N VAL A 456 -5.36 42.86 -13.81
CA VAL A 456 -6.13 41.62 -14.01
C VAL A 456 -6.31 41.32 -15.51
N PRO A 457 -6.34 40.04 -15.91
CA PRO A 457 -6.83 39.63 -17.22
C PRO A 457 -8.30 40.05 -17.45
N ASN A 458 -8.73 40.07 -18.71
CA ASN A 458 -10.17 40.15 -19.01
C ASN A 458 -10.79 38.76 -18.78
N ASP A 459 -12.00 38.77 -18.25
CA ASP A 459 -12.79 37.59 -17.89
C ASP A 459 -14.26 38.00 -18.04
N ASN A 460 -14.85 37.63 -19.16
CA ASN A 460 -16.13 38.17 -19.63
C ASN A 460 -17.34 37.55 -18.92
N ASP A 461 -17.28 36.27 -18.57
CA ASP A 461 -18.32 35.56 -17.84
C ASP A 461 -18.11 35.50 -16.31
N ILE A 462 -16.91 35.87 -15.85
CA ILE A 462 -16.51 35.94 -14.44
C ILE A 462 -16.47 34.54 -13.81
N ASP A 463 -16.02 33.54 -14.56
CA ASP A 463 -15.83 32.17 -14.07
C ASP A 463 -14.43 31.90 -13.49
N SER A 464 -13.55 32.90 -13.55
CA SER A 464 -12.13 32.89 -13.13
C SER A 464 -11.17 32.24 -14.14
N VAL A 465 -11.63 31.96 -15.36
CA VAL A 465 -10.79 31.64 -16.52
C VAL A 465 -10.76 32.88 -17.43
N PRO A 466 -9.59 33.49 -17.67
CA PRO A 466 -9.53 34.66 -18.54
C PRO A 466 -9.83 34.38 -20.01
N ASP A 467 -10.41 35.35 -20.72
CA ASP A 467 -10.79 35.29 -22.15
C ASP A 467 -9.65 34.83 -23.09
N CYS A 468 -8.40 35.01 -22.66
CA CYS A 468 -7.21 34.63 -23.41
C CYS A 468 -6.99 33.11 -23.44
N ILE A 469 -7.58 32.38 -22.50
CA ILE A 469 -7.36 30.95 -22.22
C ILE A 469 -8.69 30.20 -22.19
N ASP A 470 -9.78 30.87 -21.84
CA ASP A 470 -11.11 30.32 -21.93
C ASP A 470 -11.43 29.91 -23.38
N GLU A 471 -12.18 28.83 -23.53
CA GLU A 471 -12.67 28.36 -24.81
C GLU A 471 -14.15 28.74 -25.01
N ASP A 472 -14.86 29.25 -24.00
CA ASP A 472 -16.27 29.68 -24.01
C ASP A 472 -16.43 30.98 -23.18
N ASP A 473 -16.00 32.10 -23.75
CA ASP A 473 -15.81 33.41 -23.08
C ASP A 473 -17.10 34.01 -22.44
N ASP A 474 -18.29 33.51 -22.78
CA ASP A 474 -19.57 33.98 -22.22
C ASP A 474 -20.41 32.89 -21.53
N ASN A 475 -19.87 31.67 -21.47
CA ASN A 475 -20.42 30.48 -20.82
C ASN A 475 -21.84 30.13 -21.29
N ASP A 476 -22.17 30.39 -22.56
CA ASP A 476 -23.45 30.03 -23.16
C ASP A 476 -23.52 28.55 -23.62
N GLY A 477 -22.37 27.88 -23.63
CA GLY A 477 -22.20 26.46 -23.95
C GLY A 477 -21.66 26.19 -25.35
N TYR A 478 -21.26 27.20 -26.13
CA TYR A 478 -20.58 27.05 -27.42
C TYR A 478 -19.16 27.62 -27.36
N ILE A 479 -18.18 26.87 -27.86
CA ILE A 479 -16.80 27.36 -27.84
C ILE A 479 -16.57 28.53 -28.83
N ASP A 480 -15.68 29.47 -28.50
CA ASP A 480 -15.44 30.70 -29.26
C ASP A 480 -15.09 30.45 -30.72
N GLU A 481 -14.29 29.41 -30.99
CA GLU A 481 -13.89 29.04 -32.36
C GLU A 481 -15.13 28.72 -33.21
N TYR A 482 -16.13 28.06 -32.61
CA TYR A 482 -17.35 27.65 -33.29
C TYR A 482 -18.33 28.80 -33.43
N GLU A 483 -18.36 29.70 -32.48
CA GLU A 483 -19.16 30.90 -32.53
C GLU A 483 -18.70 31.88 -33.61
N ILE A 484 -17.40 32.17 -33.63
CA ILE A 484 -16.76 32.97 -34.69
C ILE A 484 -17.02 32.32 -36.06
N PHE A 485 -16.97 30.99 -36.15
CA PHE A 485 -17.27 30.26 -37.38
C PHE A 485 -18.75 30.31 -37.78
N SER A 486 -19.65 30.53 -36.82
CA SER A 486 -21.10 30.54 -36.98
C SER A 486 -21.70 31.96 -37.08
N ASP A 487 -20.86 32.99 -37.14
CA ASP A 487 -21.23 34.41 -37.13
C ASP A 487 -21.97 34.84 -35.83
N SER A 488 -21.71 34.18 -34.68
CA SER A 488 -22.08 34.66 -33.34
C SER A 488 -20.94 35.45 -32.66
N ASP A 489 -21.24 36.08 -31.52
CA ASP A 489 -20.33 36.93 -30.74
C ASP A 489 -19.95 36.19 -29.46
N PRO A 490 -18.69 35.74 -29.30
CA PRO A 490 -18.26 34.92 -28.16
C PRO A 490 -18.24 35.64 -26.81
N PHE A 491 -18.50 36.94 -26.80
CA PHE A 491 -18.54 37.73 -25.57
C PHE A 491 -19.98 38.11 -25.14
N ASP A 492 -21.02 37.62 -25.81
CA ASP A 492 -22.42 37.93 -25.50
C ASP A 492 -23.29 36.68 -25.45
N GLN A 493 -23.54 36.18 -24.23
CA GLN A 493 -24.35 34.98 -23.93
C GLN A 493 -25.75 34.93 -24.59
N ASN A 494 -26.22 36.04 -25.18
CA ASN A 494 -27.50 36.10 -25.90
C ASN A 494 -27.35 35.93 -27.41
N SER A 495 -26.11 35.82 -27.90
CA SER A 495 -25.74 35.74 -29.31
C SER A 495 -25.59 34.30 -29.77
N LEU A 496 -26.56 33.42 -29.48
CA LEU A 496 -26.41 32.00 -29.76
C LEU A 496 -26.28 31.65 -31.26
N PRO A 497 -25.41 30.71 -31.64
CA PRO A 497 -25.36 30.15 -32.98
C PRO A 497 -26.63 29.34 -33.32
N LEU A 498 -26.84 29.06 -34.61
CA LEU A 498 -27.96 28.19 -35.03
C LEU A 498 -27.61 26.72 -34.75
N ASP A 499 -28.35 26.13 -33.81
CA ASP A 499 -28.27 24.72 -33.41
C ASP A 499 -29.69 24.12 -33.43
N SER A 500 -29.93 23.22 -34.38
CA SER A 500 -31.26 22.69 -34.71
C SER A 500 -31.72 21.56 -33.80
N ASP A 501 -30.82 20.79 -33.20
CA ASP A 501 -31.13 19.67 -32.30
C ASP A 501 -30.70 19.88 -30.84
N ASN A 502 -30.04 21.01 -30.54
CA ASN A 502 -29.64 21.49 -29.22
C ASN A 502 -28.66 20.55 -28.52
N ASP A 503 -27.64 20.11 -29.24
CA ASP A 503 -26.59 19.24 -28.73
C ASP A 503 -25.28 19.98 -28.38
N TYR A 504 -25.31 21.33 -28.44
CA TYR A 504 -24.17 22.23 -28.22
C TYR A 504 -23.14 22.23 -29.36
N LEU A 505 -23.52 21.77 -30.55
CA LEU A 505 -22.72 21.83 -31.76
C LEU A 505 -23.48 22.61 -32.85
N PRO A 506 -22.97 23.75 -33.35
CA PRO A 506 -23.70 24.53 -34.34
C PRO A 506 -23.92 23.79 -35.68
N ASP A 507 -25.08 23.99 -36.31
CA ASP A 507 -25.49 23.37 -37.58
C ASP A 507 -24.42 23.46 -38.70
N ILE A 508 -23.65 24.55 -38.69
CA ILE A 508 -22.59 24.80 -39.68
C ILE A 508 -21.31 24.04 -39.34
N VAL A 509 -20.96 23.92 -38.06
CA VAL A 509 -19.82 23.13 -37.56
C VAL A 509 -20.06 21.66 -37.85
N GLU A 510 -21.28 21.19 -37.62
CA GLU A 510 -21.67 19.82 -37.90
C GLU A 510 -21.53 19.43 -39.37
N ARG A 511 -21.96 20.30 -40.29
CA ARG A 511 -21.85 20.02 -41.73
C ARG A 511 -20.42 20.11 -42.24
N GLU A 512 -19.65 21.09 -41.78
CA GLU A 512 -18.41 21.49 -42.42
C GLU A 512 -17.15 20.97 -41.67
N ILE A 513 -17.23 20.75 -40.35
CA ILE A 513 -16.10 20.39 -39.48
C ILE A 513 -16.23 18.94 -38.99
N THR A 514 -17.19 18.64 -38.11
CA THR A 514 -17.30 17.33 -37.42
C THR A 514 -17.95 16.26 -38.29
N ARG A 515 -18.77 16.65 -39.28
CA ARG A 515 -19.53 15.78 -40.19
C ARG A 515 -20.60 14.94 -39.49
N THR A 516 -21.14 15.47 -38.40
CA THR A 516 -22.30 14.95 -37.68
C THR A 516 -23.61 15.40 -38.34
N ASN A 517 -24.76 14.98 -37.79
CA ASN A 517 -26.07 15.23 -38.40
C ASN A 517 -26.83 16.34 -37.64
N PRO A 518 -27.09 17.51 -38.27
CA PRO A 518 -27.70 18.67 -37.61
C PRO A 518 -29.16 18.59 -37.19
N ASN A 519 -29.71 17.40 -37.11
CA ASN A 519 -31.08 17.17 -36.66
C ASN A 519 -31.14 15.91 -35.79
N ASN A 520 -30.00 15.41 -35.33
CA ASN A 520 -29.84 14.25 -34.51
C ASN A 520 -28.71 14.47 -33.49
N PRO A 521 -29.04 14.72 -32.21
CA PRO A 521 -28.09 15.17 -31.20
C PRO A 521 -27.08 14.10 -30.73
N ASP A 522 -27.09 12.92 -31.33
CA ASP A 522 -26.26 11.74 -31.02
C ASP A 522 -26.13 10.95 -32.34
N THR A 523 -25.17 11.35 -33.18
CA THR A 523 -25.02 10.90 -34.57
C THR A 523 -24.73 9.41 -34.68
N ASP A 524 -24.01 8.82 -33.72
CA ASP A 524 -23.61 7.43 -33.76
C ASP A 524 -24.44 6.49 -32.87
N GLY A 525 -25.28 7.05 -32.00
CA GLY A 525 -26.29 6.37 -31.20
C GLY A 525 -25.74 5.67 -29.98
N ASP A 526 -24.61 6.13 -29.43
CA ASP A 526 -23.95 5.51 -28.28
C ASP A 526 -24.45 6.05 -26.91
N GLY A 527 -25.23 7.13 -26.94
CA GLY A 527 -25.86 7.76 -25.80
C GLY A 527 -25.16 9.02 -25.28
N TYR A 528 -24.11 9.50 -25.92
CA TYR A 528 -23.51 10.83 -25.70
C TYR A 528 -23.95 11.80 -26.80
N ILE A 529 -23.90 13.10 -26.51
CA ILE A 529 -24.32 14.12 -27.48
C ILE A 529 -23.12 14.64 -28.27
N ASP A 530 -23.30 14.91 -29.56
CA ASP A 530 -22.17 15.13 -30.48
C ASP A 530 -21.28 16.31 -30.03
N GLY A 531 -21.89 17.38 -29.51
CA GLY A 531 -21.19 18.58 -29.01
C GLY A 531 -20.45 18.40 -27.68
N ARG A 532 -20.57 17.26 -27.00
CA ARG A 532 -19.92 17.01 -25.69
C ARG A 532 -19.13 15.71 -25.63
N GLU A 533 -18.74 15.17 -26.77
CA GLU A 533 -17.94 13.96 -26.85
C GLU A 533 -16.77 14.10 -27.82
N CYS A 534 -15.75 13.26 -27.64
CA CYS A 534 -14.54 13.35 -28.46
C CYS A 534 -14.69 12.67 -29.83
N CYS A 535 -15.67 11.77 -30.00
CA CYS A 535 -15.74 10.83 -31.11
C CYS A 535 -17.17 10.63 -31.67
N PRO A 536 -17.89 11.68 -32.09
CA PRO A 536 -19.34 11.65 -32.43
C PRO A 536 -19.73 10.89 -33.72
N LEU A 537 -18.80 10.08 -34.25
CA LEU A 537 -18.99 9.24 -35.43
C LEU A 537 -18.57 7.78 -35.19
N ASN A 538 -18.21 7.42 -33.96
CA ASN A 538 -17.67 6.13 -33.62
C ASN A 538 -18.24 5.60 -32.29
N PRO A 539 -19.25 4.70 -32.36
CA PRO A 539 -20.04 4.27 -31.20
C PRO A 539 -19.32 3.24 -30.31
N SER A 540 -17.99 3.30 -30.28
CA SER A 540 -17.09 2.42 -29.54
C SER A 540 -15.91 3.18 -28.93
N ARG A 541 -15.91 4.52 -29.01
CA ARG A 541 -14.97 5.43 -28.36
C ARG A 541 -15.78 6.60 -27.83
N ASN A 542 -15.69 6.82 -26.53
CA ASN A 542 -16.42 7.86 -25.81
C ASN A 542 -15.37 8.79 -25.21
#